data_AF-A0A1F2UZ39-F1
#
_entry.id   AF-A0A1F2UZ39-F1
#
_cell.length_a   1.000
_cell.length_b   1.000
_cell.length_c   1.000
_cell.angle_alpha   90.00
_cell.angle_beta   90.00
_cell.angle_gamma   90.00
#
_symmetry.space_group_name_H-M   'P 1'
#
loop_
_entity.id
_entity.type
_entity.pdbx_description
1 polymer ?
#
loop_
_entity_poly.entity_id
_entity_poly.type
_entity_poly.pdbx_seq_one_letter_code
_entity_poly.pdbx_strand_id
1 'polypeptide(L)'
;MQSAAKQCAFLLKEYEGCLANLGDQHLGLEPSPGLKTAGWLLGHLVVTGDFARRLCGLPPLAPKEWRSLFLPGTTPSHDAAAYPPMPELVAAFRSIYGDLAARAPGASPDALAAPNPYEKARPSFPTTRDFAVYMLTGHLAYHLGQLSMWRAAAGVK
;
A
#
# COMPACT_ATOMS: atom_id res chain seq x y z
N MET A 1 13.18 12.78 2.32
CA MET A 1 12.25 11.94 3.10
C MET A 1 11.25 12.72 3.94
N GLN A 2 11.65 13.77 4.67
CA GLN A 2 10.74 14.51 5.57
C GLN A 2 9.42 15.00 4.91
N SER A 3 9.48 15.62 3.73
CA SER A 3 8.28 16.06 3.01
C SER A 3 7.39 14.88 2.58
N ALA A 4 7.98 13.81 2.03
CA ALA A 4 7.25 12.61 1.62
C ALA A 4 6.56 11.92 2.81
N ALA A 5 7.22 11.85 3.97
CA ALA A 5 6.64 11.33 5.20
C ALA A 5 5.43 12.15 5.68
N LYS A 6 5.50 13.48 5.61
CA LYS A 6 4.36 14.36 5.92
C LYS A 6 3.20 14.16 4.95
N GLN A 7 3.49 14.02 3.66
CA GLN A 7 2.46 13.71 2.66
C GLN A 7 1.83 12.33 2.88
N CYS A 8 2.63 11.31 3.21
CA CYS A 8 2.13 9.99 3.58
C CYS A 8 1.18 10.10 4.79
N ALA A 9 1.60 10.77 5.87
CA ALA A 9 0.76 10.95 7.06
C ALA A 9 -0.54 11.72 6.76
N PHE A 10 -0.47 12.74 5.89
CA PHE A 10 -1.64 13.45 5.40
C PHE A 10 -2.59 12.50 4.65
N LEU A 11 -2.10 11.73 3.68
CA LEU A 11 -2.91 10.77 2.92
C LEU A 11 -3.57 9.72 3.82
N LEU A 12 -2.86 9.19 4.82
CA LEU A 12 -3.44 8.25 5.79
C LEU A 12 -4.60 8.89 6.55
N LYS A 13 -4.45 10.14 6.99
CA LYS A 13 -5.51 10.87 7.68
C LYS A 13 -6.72 11.12 6.75
N GLU A 14 -6.48 11.62 5.54
CA GLU A 14 -7.55 11.96 4.59
C GLU A 14 -8.38 10.74 4.19
N TYR A 15 -7.74 9.56 4.06
CA TYR A 15 -8.40 8.33 3.63
C TYR A 15 -8.77 7.39 4.78
N GLU A 16 -8.61 7.79 6.05
CA GLU A 16 -8.95 6.93 7.19
C GLU A 16 -10.43 6.50 7.15
N GLY A 17 -11.32 7.41 6.74
CA GLY A 17 -12.74 7.10 6.53
C GLY A 17 -12.99 6.02 5.47
N CYS A 18 -12.08 5.85 4.50
CA CYS A 18 -12.21 4.79 3.50
C CYS A 18 -11.98 3.38 4.07
N LEU A 19 -11.35 3.27 5.25
CA LEU A 19 -11.14 2.00 5.94
C LEU A 19 -12.32 1.61 6.85
N ALA A 20 -13.24 2.54 7.12
CA ALA A 20 -14.39 2.31 7.98
C ALA A 20 -15.41 1.35 7.32
N ASN A 21 -16.09 0.55 8.13
CA ASN A 21 -17.16 -0.36 7.71
C ASN A 21 -16.75 -1.41 6.66
N LEU A 22 -15.45 -1.62 6.45
CA LEU A 22 -14.95 -2.75 5.67
C LEU A 22 -15.05 -4.04 6.51
N GLY A 23 -15.38 -5.13 5.85
CA GLY A 23 -15.63 -6.43 6.45
C GLY A 23 -15.42 -7.52 5.40
N ASP A 24 -15.47 -8.79 5.80
CA ASP A 24 -15.09 -9.91 4.94
C ASP A 24 -15.98 -10.04 3.70
N GLN A 25 -17.23 -9.57 3.77
CA GLN A 25 -18.14 -9.50 2.61
C GLN A 25 -17.61 -8.60 1.48
N HIS A 26 -16.63 -7.73 1.76
CA HIS A 26 -16.03 -6.82 0.80
C HIS A 26 -14.72 -7.35 0.18
N LEU A 27 -14.18 -8.45 0.69
CA LEU A 27 -12.87 -8.98 0.28
C LEU A 27 -12.82 -9.32 -1.22
N GLY A 28 -13.81 -10.06 -1.69
CA GLY A 28 -13.96 -10.50 -3.08
C GLY A 28 -14.93 -9.67 -3.91
N LEU A 29 -15.49 -8.59 -3.37
CA LEU A 29 -16.55 -7.83 -4.05
C LEU A 29 -15.96 -6.97 -5.19
N GLU A 30 -16.39 -7.28 -6.41
CA GLU A 30 -16.18 -6.51 -7.62
C GLU A 30 -17.47 -5.74 -7.97
N PRO A 31 -17.58 -4.44 -7.62
CA PRO A 31 -18.82 -3.68 -7.82
C PRO A 31 -19.11 -3.35 -9.29
N SER A 32 -18.07 -3.34 -10.13
CA SER A 32 -18.18 -3.24 -11.58
C SER A 32 -17.10 -4.11 -12.25
N PRO A 33 -17.41 -4.80 -13.36
CA PRO A 33 -16.43 -5.66 -14.03
C PRO A 33 -15.11 -4.96 -14.34
N GLY A 34 -14.00 -5.59 -13.97
CA GLY A 34 -12.64 -5.10 -14.13
C GLY A 34 -12.13 -4.21 -12.99
N LEU A 35 -12.96 -3.85 -12.01
CA LEU A 35 -12.49 -3.15 -10.82
C LEU A 35 -11.80 -4.13 -9.86
N LYS A 36 -10.68 -3.69 -9.28
CA LYS A 36 -10.01 -4.44 -8.21
C LYS A 36 -10.93 -4.54 -6.98
N THR A 37 -10.83 -5.65 -6.25
CA THR A 37 -11.56 -5.82 -4.98
C THR A 37 -10.90 -5.05 -3.84
N ALA A 38 -11.66 -4.75 -2.79
CA ALA A 38 -11.12 -4.06 -1.61
C ALA A 38 -10.03 -4.89 -0.91
N GLY A 39 -10.21 -6.22 -0.84
CA GLY A 39 -9.23 -7.13 -0.28
C GLY A 39 -7.90 -7.07 -1.04
N TRP A 40 -7.94 -7.07 -2.37
CA TRP A 40 -6.73 -6.94 -3.17
C TRP A 40 -6.06 -5.58 -3.01
N LEU A 41 -6.83 -4.48 -3.04
CA LEU A 41 -6.29 -3.12 -2.90
C LEU A 41 -5.56 -2.93 -1.56
N LEU A 42 -6.16 -3.38 -0.45
CA LEU A 42 -5.54 -3.27 0.88
C LEU A 42 -4.34 -4.20 1.03
N GLY A 43 -4.44 -5.46 0.60
CA GLY A 43 -3.31 -6.38 0.62
C GLY A 43 -2.14 -5.89 -0.25
N HIS A 44 -2.44 -5.27 -1.40
CA HIS A 44 -1.44 -4.66 -2.28
C HIS A 44 -0.72 -3.51 -1.59
N LEU A 45 -1.46 -2.60 -0.96
CA LEU A 45 -0.90 -1.52 -0.17
C LEU A 45 -0.05 -2.05 0.99
N VAL A 46 -0.48 -3.11 1.68
CA VAL A 46 0.32 -3.76 2.72
C VAL A 46 1.67 -4.23 2.17
N VAL A 47 1.69 -5.04 1.11
CA VAL A 47 2.94 -5.62 0.57
C VAL A 47 3.86 -4.56 -0.03
N THR A 48 3.29 -3.54 -0.67
CA THR A 48 4.06 -2.44 -1.28
C THR A 48 4.55 -1.43 -0.25
N GLY A 49 3.78 -1.15 0.80
CA GLY A 49 4.23 -0.41 1.96
C GLY A 49 5.43 -1.10 2.62
N ASP A 50 5.38 -2.44 2.77
CA ASP A 50 6.48 -3.24 3.27
C ASP A 50 7.72 -3.25 2.35
N PHE A 51 7.52 -3.05 1.06
CA PHE A 51 8.62 -2.78 0.13
C PHE A 51 9.22 -1.39 0.37
N ALA A 52 8.39 -0.36 0.53
CA ALA A 52 8.83 1.00 0.83
C ALA A 52 9.60 1.09 2.17
N ARG A 53 9.20 0.29 3.17
CA ARG A 53 9.94 0.10 4.42
C ARG A 53 11.37 -0.38 4.15
N ARG A 54 11.53 -1.40 3.32
CA ARG A 54 12.86 -1.94 2.95
C ARG A 54 13.72 -0.92 2.20
N LEU A 55 13.12 -0.11 1.32
CA LEU A 55 13.82 1.01 0.67
C LEU A 55 14.35 2.04 1.69
N CYS A 56 13.68 2.18 2.83
CA CYS A 56 14.09 3.04 3.94
C CYS A 56 15.02 2.33 4.96
N GLY A 57 15.45 1.09 4.68
CA GLY A 57 16.28 0.30 5.60
C GLY A 57 15.52 -0.26 6.81
N LEU A 58 14.19 -0.27 6.77
CA LEU A 58 13.34 -0.76 7.85
C LEU A 58 12.98 -2.24 7.63
N PRO A 59 12.83 -3.04 8.72
CA PRO A 59 12.40 -4.42 8.60
C PRO A 59 10.95 -4.53 8.12
N PRO A 60 10.61 -5.60 7.38
CA PRO A 60 9.23 -5.89 6.97
C PRO A 60 8.35 -6.17 8.19
N LEU A 61 7.06 -5.83 8.10
CA LEU A 61 6.03 -6.16 9.08
C LEU A 61 4.95 -7.09 8.49
N ALA A 62 4.78 -7.12 7.17
CA ALA A 62 3.79 -7.95 6.52
C ALA A 62 4.23 -9.43 6.52
N PRO A 63 3.29 -10.39 6.71
CA PRO A 63 3.57 -11.80 6.50
C PRO A 63 4.13 -12.06 5.09
N LYS A 64 5.13 -12.95 4.99
CA LYS A 64 5.86 -13.17 3.73
C LYS A 64 4.95 -13.81 2.67
N GLU A 65 4.06 -14.69 3.10
CA GLU A 65 3.06 -15.40 2.31
C GLU A 65 2.06 -14.46 1.61
N TRP A 66 1.82 -13.26 2.14
CA TRP A 66 0.92 -12.30 1.50
C TRP A 66 1.48 -11.76 0.17
N ARG A 67 2.79 -11.91 -0.08
CA ARG A 67 3.41 -11.47 -1.33
C ARG A 67 2.86 -12.20 -2.55
N SER A 68 2.60 -13.50 -2.47
CA SER A 68 2.05 -14.26 -3.60
C SER A 68 0.61 -13.86 -3.93
N LEU A 69 -0.10 -13.24 -2.99
CA LEU A 69 -1.49 -12.79 -3.17
C LEU A 69 -1.57 -11.38 -3.74
N PHE A 70 -0.62 -10.50 -3.40
CA PHE A 70 -0.80 -9.06 -3.57
C PHE A 70 0.32 -8.32 -4.31
N LEU A 71 1.36 -9.01 -4.79
CA LEU A 71 2.39 -8.36 -5.60
C LEU A 71 1.82 -7.79 -6.91
N PRO A 72 2.44 -6.74 -7.49
CA PRO A 72 2.09 -6.25 -8.81
C PRO A 72 2.04 -7.39 -9.84
N GLY A 73 0.94 -7.48 -10.60
CA GLY A 73 0.72 -8.52 -11.61
C GLY A 73 -0.08 -9.73 -11.14
N THR A 74 -0.42 -9.81 -9.85
CA THR A 74 -1.41 -10.78 -9.35
C THR A 74 -2.82 -10.38 -9.80
N THR A 75 -3.69 -11.38 -10.03
CA THR A 75 -5.09 -11.16 -10.39
C THR A 75 -5.94 -11.06 -9.12
N PRO A 76 -6.77 -10.01 -8.96
CA PRO A 76 -7.74 -9.95 -7.89
C PRO A 76 -8.70 -11.16 -7.93
N SER A 77 -8.77 -11.90 -6.83
CA SER A 77 -9.75 -12.96 -6.59
C SER A 77 -11.11 -12.38 -6.18
N HIS A 78 -12.18 -12.99 -6.69
CA HIS A 78 -13.55 -12.75 -6.23
C HIS A 78 -13.96 -13.70 -5.10
N ASP A 79 -13.14 -14.72 -4.83
CA ASP A 79 -13.29 -15.59 -3.67
C ASP A 79 -12.70 -14.90 -2.43
N ALA A 80 -13.57 -14.54 -1.48
CA ALA A 80 -13.17 -13.92 -0.22
C ALA A 80 -12.24 -14.82 0.62
N ALA A 81 -12.37 -16.15 0.51
CA ALA A 81 -11.52 -17.10 1.23
C ALA A 81 -10.08 -17.14 0.72
N ALA A 82 -9.81 -16.55 -0.45
CA ALA A 82 -8.46 -16.40 -0.99
C ALA A 82 -7.63 -15.32 -0.28
N TYR A 83 -8.25 -14.52 0.59
CA TYR A 83 -7.61 -13.41 1.30
C TYR A 83 -7.61 -13.56 2.81
N PRO A 84 -6.65 -12.93 3.51
CA PRO A 84 -6.74 -12.74 4.96
C PRO A 84 -8.01 -11.97 5.35
N PRO A 85 -8.50 -12.13 6.59
CA PRO A 85 -9.64 -11.37 7.09
C PRO A 85 -9.45 -9.85 6.91
N MET A 86 -10.52 -9.15 6.55
CA MET A 86 -10.50 -7.71 6.31
C MET A 86 -9.95 -6.92 7.52
N PRO A 87 -10.30 -7.23 8.79
CA PRO A 87 -9.72 -6.53 9.93
C PRO A 87 -8.20 -6.66 10.02
N GLU A 88 -7.63 -7.80 9.61
CA GLU A 88 -6.19 -8.02 9.59
C GLU A 88 -5.51 -7.19 8.51
N LEU A 89 -6.11 -7.12 7.30
CA LEU A 89 -5.60 -6.28 6.21
C LEU A 89 -5.58 -4.80 6.61
N VAL A 90 -6.66 -4.30 7.22
CA VAL A 90 -6.77 -2.91 7.69
C VAL A 90 -5.76 -2.62 8.80
N ALA A 91 -5.62 -3.53 9.78
CA ALA A 91 -4.65 -3.38 10.87
C ALA A 91 -3.20 -3.37 10.34
N ALA A 92 -2.88 -4.28 9.43
CA ALA A 92 -1.56 -4.35 8.79
C ALA A 92 -1.27 -3.08 7.99
N PHE A 93 -2.22 -2.57 7.22
CA PHE A 93 -2.10 -1.32 6.47
C PHE A 93 -1.74 -0.15 7.39
N ARG A 94 -2.53 0.04 8.46
CA ARG A 94 -2.32 1.11 9.45
C ARG A 94 -0.95 1.00 10.12
N SER A 95 -0.56 -0.21 10.55
CA SER A 95 0.73 -0.46 11.19
C SER A 95 1.90 -0.14 10.27
N ILE A 96 1.87 -0.67 9.03
CA ILE A 96 2.94 -0.51 8.05
C ILE A 96 3.16 0.94 7.67
N TYR A 97 2.09 1.63 7.26
CA TYR A 97 2.22 3.00 6.79
C TYR A 97 2.37 4.01 7.93
N GLY A 98 1.78 3.76 9.10
CA GLY A 98 2.00 4.57 10.30
C GLY A 98 3.47 4.54 10.74
N ASP A 99 4.05 3.34 10.88
CA ASP A 99 5.47 3.20 11.23
C ASP A 99 6.39 3.72 10.12
N LEU A 100 6.05 3.48 8.84
CA LEU A 100 6.81 3.99 7.70
C LEU A 100 6.84 5.53 7.67
N ALA A 101 5.69 6.19 7.83
CA ALA A 101 5.61 7.65 7.86
C ALA A 101 6.43 8.24 9.02
N ALA A 102 6.42 7.59 10.19
CA ALA A 102 7.18 8.04 11.34
C ALA A 102 8.69 7.88 11.16
N ARG A 103 9.15 6.77 10.53
CA ARG A 103 10.57 6.38 10.54
C ARG A 103 11.32 6.64 9.24
N ALA A 104 10.64 6.75 8.10
CA ALA A 104 11.27 7.09 6.82
C ALA A 104 12.15 8.36 6.85
N PRO A 105 11.86 9.42 7.66
CA PRO A 105 12.76 10.56 7.79
C PRO A 105 14.17 10.22 8.30
N GLY A 106 14.32 9.13 9.06
CA GLY A 106 15.59 8.66 9.62
C GLY A 106 16.36 7.67 8.74
N ALA A 107 15.90 7.42 7.51
CA ALA A 107 16.59 6.52 6.59
C ALA A 107 18.00 7.05 6.22
N SER A 108 18.97 6.13 6.13
CA SER A 108 20.37 6.47 5.85
C SER A 108 20.52 7.23 4.52
N PRO A 109 21.19 8.40 4.50
CA PRO A 109 21.45 9.15 3.27
C PRO A 109 22.17 8.32 2.20
N ASP A 110 23.15 7.51 2.60
CA ASP A 110 23.94 6.68 1.70
C ASP A 110 23.09 5.55 1.10
N ALA A 111 22.27 4.89 1.92
CA ALA A 111 21.34 3.87 1.43
C ALA A 111 20.30 4.46 0.45
N LEU A 112 19.83 5.68 0.73
CA LEU A 112 18.90 6.39 -0.13
C LEU A 112 19.54 6.84 -1.47
N ALA A 113 20.85 7.09 -1.49
CA ALA A 113 21.58 7.46 -2.70
C ALA A 113 21.91 6.25 -3.60
N ALA A 114 21.81 5.02 -3.07
CA ALA A 114 22.05 3.81 -3.84
C ALA A 114 21.06 3.68 -5.03
N PRO A 115 21.46 3.00 -6.11
CA PRO A 115 20.57 2.74 -7.24
C PRO A 115 19.26 2.09 -6.80
N ASN A 116 18.14 2.48 -7.42
CA ASN A 116 16.84 1.89 -7.12
C ASN A 116 16.88 0.36 -7.34
N PRO A 117 16.56 -0.47 -6.32
CA PRO A 117 16.60 -1.92 -6.45
C PRO A 117 15.49 -2.48 -7.36
N TYR A 118 14.45 -1.69 -7.66
CA TYR A 118 13.39 -2.09 -8.60
C TYR A 118 13.74 -1.67 -10.03
N GLU A 119 14.40 -2.58 -10.76
CA GLU A 119 14.95 -2.33 -12.10
C GLU A 119 13.95 -1.73 -13.09
N LYS A 120 12.72 -2.24 -13.11
CA LYS A 120 11.66 -1.78 -14.04
C LYS A 120 11.35 -0.30 -13.91
N ALA A 121 11.50 0.28 -12.72
CA ALA A 121 11.22 1.70 -12.46
C ALA A 121 12.48 2.55 -12.39
N ARG A 122 13.68 1.95 -12.40
CA ARG A 122 14.97 2.66 -12.29
C ARG A 122 15.17 3.75 -13.37
N PRO A 123 14.72 3.62 -14.63
CA PRO A 123 14.83 4.69 -15.62
C PRO A 123 14.12 5.98 -15.22
N SER A 124 12.99 5.88 -14.50
CA SER A 124 12.21 7.04 -14.03
C SER A 124 12.53 7.44 -12.59
N PHE A 125 13.04 6.50 -11.80
CA PHE A 125 13.41 6.69 -10.40
C PHE A 125 14.82 6.12 -10.17
N PRO A 126 15.88 6.88 -10.52
CA PRO A 126 17.26 6.36 -10.53
C PRO A 126 17.75 5.88 -9.16
N THR A 127 17.38 6.57 -8.09
CA THR A 127 17.84 6.25 -6.73
C THR A 127 16.76 5.59 -5.89
N THR A 128 17.19 4.90 -4.84
CA THR A 128 16.30 4.35 -3.79
C THR A 128 15.44 5.46 -3.19
N ARG A 129 15.98 6.67 -3.02
CA ARG A 129 15.24 7.85 -2.57
C ARG A 129 14.08 8.21 -3.48
N ASP A 130 14.33 8.33 -4.79
CA ASP A 130 13.32 8.76 -5.76
C ASP A 130 12.13 7.81 -5.73
N PHE A 131 12.42 6.51 -5.69
CA PHE A 131 11.40 5.49 -5.66
C PHE A 131 10.69 5.41 -4.30
N ALA A 132 11.42 5.51 -3.18
CA ALA A 132 10.79 5.58 -1.86
C ALA A 132 9.84 6.78 -1.74
N VAL A 133 10.23 7.96 -2.24
CA VAL A 133 9.35 9.14 -2.25
C VAL A 133 8.07 8.87 -3.05
N TYR A 134 8.17 8.24 -4.23
CA TYR A 134 6.99 7.85 -5.01
C TYR A 134 6.10 6.85 -4.27
N MET A 135 6.68 5.84 -3.61
CA MET A 135 5.93 4.84 -2.86
C MET A 135 5.17 5.44 -1.67
N LEU A 136 5.75 6.41 -0.96
CA LEU A 136 5.11 7.11 0.17
C LEU A 136 4.06 8.13 -0.27
N THR A 137 4.02 8.51 -1.56
CA THR A 137 3.17 9.61 -2.05
C THR A 137 2.29 9.14 -3.21
N GLY A 138 2.78 9.25 -4.45
CA GLY A 138 2.00 9.00 -5.66
C GLY A 138 1.41 7.59 -5.74
N HIS A 139 2.17 6.55 -5.38
CA HIS A 139 1.68 5.17 -5.38
C HIS A 139 0.57 4.96 -4.34
N LEU A 140 0.81 5.41 -3.10
CA LEU A 140 -0.17 5.34 -2.01
C LEU A 140 -1.45 6.09 -2.38
N ALA A 141 -1.34 7.35 -2.82
CA ALA A 141 -2.48 8.18 -3.20
C ALA A 141 -3.29 7.55 -4.35
N TYR A 142 -2.63 6.97 -5.34
CA TYR A 142 -3.29 6.32 -6.46
C TYR A 142 -4.19 5.15 -5.99
N HIS A 143 -3.67 4.26 -5.15
CA HIS A 143 -4.44 3.10 -4.68
C HIS A 143 -5.48 3.46 -3.63
N LEU A 144 -5.23 4.47 -2.79
CA LEU A 144 -6.25 5.02 -1.90
C LEU A 144 -7.41 5.65 -2.70
N GLY A 145 -7.10 6.34 -3.79
CA GLY A 145 -8.10 6.82 -4.75
C GLY A 145 -8.94 5.68 -5.36
N GLN A 146 -8.29 4.59 -5.77
CA GLN A 146 -8.99 3.39 -6.25
C GLN A 146 -9.92 2.80 -5.17
N LEU A 147 -9.48 2.74 -3.92
CA LEU A 147 -10.30 2.26 -2.80
C LEU A 147 -11.51 3.19 -2.55
N SER A 148 -11.31 4.50 -2.60
CA SER A 148 -12.39 5.49 -2.47
C SER A 148 -13.44 5.33 -3.58
N MET A 149 -13.00 5.20 -4.84
CA MET A 149 -13.90 4.92 -5.97
C MET A 149 -14.62 3.58 -5.82
N TRP A 150 -13.91 2.54 -5.37
CA TRP A 150 -14.50 1.23 -5.10
C TRP A 150 -15.62 1.33 -4.05
N ARG A 151 -15.43 2.09 -2.96
CA ARG A 151 -16.46 2.29 -1.93
C ARG A 151 -17.73 2.91 -2.50
N ALA A 152 -17.57 3.94 -3.32
CA ALA A 152 -18.69 4.61 -3.96
C ALA A 152 -19.46 3.65 -4.87
N ALA A 153 -18.76 2.84 -5.67
CA ALA A 153 -19.37 1.84 -6.54
C ALA A 153 -20.04 0.69 -5.76
N ALA A 154 -19.45 0.26 -4.65
CA ALA A 154 -19.98 -0.80 -3.79
C ALA A 154 -21.11 -0.33 -2.84
N GLY A 155 -21.41 0.97 -2.80
CA GLY A 155 -22.41 1.54 -1.90
C GLY A 155 -22.02 1.51 -0.41
N VAL A 156 -20.72 1.39 -0.11
CA VAL A 156 -20.22 1.35 1.27
C VAL A 156 -20.13 2.78 1.81
N LYS A 157 -20.94 3.08 2.83
CA LYS A 157 -20.94 4.37 3.53
C LYS A 157 -19.78 4.45 4.51
#